data_AF-A0A1H6HFP6-F1
#
_entry.id   AF-A0A1H6HFP6-F1
#
_cell.length_a   1.000
_cell.length_b   1.000
_cell.length_c   1.000
_cell.angle_alpha   90.00
_cell.angle_beta   90.00
_cell.angle_gamma   90.00
#
_symmetry.space_group_name_H-M   'P 1'
#
loop_
_entity.id
_entity.type
_entity.pdbx_description
1 polymer ?
#
loop_
_entity_poly.entity_id
_entity_poly.type
_entity_poly.pdbx_seq_one_letter_code
_entity_poly.pdbx_strand_id
1 'polypeptide(L)'
;MFTVAIRPVLPLVNYAVNYDYIVKNLCENRNVPQSTCKGKCYVEKELAKTEKQSSSSPTIKIAGLDVFVSHDILSFISHFNPESFSEIPDSSYFNSHSSEYFSRIFHPPLA
;
A
#
# COMPACT_ATOMS: atom_id res chain seq x y z
N MET A 1 1.65 -12.57 14.31
CA MET A 1 2.12 -12.10 12.99
C MET A 1 1.42 -10.80 12.58
N PHE A 2 1.43 -9.74 13.39
CA PHE A 2 0.75 -8.45 13.06
C PHE A 2 1.65 -7.21 13.24
N THR A 3 2.86 -7.36 13.77
CA THR A 3 3.72 -6.24 14.18
C THR A 3 4.40 -5.52 13.02
N VAL A 4 4.47 -6.15 11.84
CA VAL A 4 5.17 -5.60 10.66
C VAL A 4 4.42 -4.40 10.06
N ALA A 5 3.08 -4.34 10.18
CA ALA A 5 2.27 -3.27 9.60
C ALA A 5 1.99 -2.08 10.53
N ILE A 6 2.18 -2.22 11.85
CA ILE A 6 1.76 -1.18 12.82
C ILE A 6 2.56 0.12 12.63
N ARG A 7 3.86 -0.01 12.36
CA ARG A 7 4.80 1.11 12.26
C ARG A 7 4.46 2.13 11.17
N PRO A 8 4.25 1.76 9.89
CA PRO A 8 3.85 2.71 8.85
C PRO A 8 2.37 3.16 8.96
N VAL A 9 1.51 2.38 9.62
CA VAL A 9 0.07 2.68 9.73
C VAL A 9 -0.23 3.69 10.84
N LEU A 10 0.53 3.68 11.94
CA LEU A 10 0.28 4.53 13.10
C LEU A 10 0.24 6.04 12.78
N PRO A 11 1.16 6.62 11.99
CA PRO A 11 1.09 8.03 11.60
C PRO A 11 -0.15 8.39 10.79
N LEU A 12 -0.63 7.47 9.94
CA LEU A 12 -1.83 7.66 9.12
C LEU A 12 -3.10 7.66 9.98
N VAL A 13 -3.17 6.75 10.96
CA VAL A 13 -4.28 6.73 11.93
C VAL A 13 -4.29 8.01 12.75
N ASN A 14 -3.13 8.43 13.26
CA ASN A 14 -3.00 9.69 14.00
C ASN A 14 -3.46 10.89 13.16
N TYR A 15 -3.09 10.90 11.86
CA TYR A 15 -3.53 11.93 10.93
C TYR A 15 -5.04 11.96 10.72
N ALA A 16 -5.67 10.78 10.58
CA ALA A 16 -7.12 10.69 10.40
C ALA A 16 -7.89 11.16 11.65
N VAL A 17 -7.44 10.76 12.84
CA VAL A 17 -8.10 11.10 14.11
C VAL A 17 -7.88 12.56 14.49
N ASN A 18 -6.66 13.10 14.29
CA ASN A 18 -6.28 14.45 14.71
C ASN A 18 -6.15 15.42 13.53
N TYR A 19 -6.87 15.18 12.44
CA TYR A 19 -6.76 15.94 11.18
C TYR A 19 -6.82 17.47 11.41
N ASP A 20 -7.86 17.96 12.08
CA ASP A 20 -8.04 19.38 12.32
C ASP A 20 -6.89 20.00 13.12
N TYR A 21 -6.43 19.31 14.15
CA TYR A 21 -5.33 19.78 14.98
C TYR A 21 -4.04 19.86 14.17
N ILE A 22 -3.74 18.84 13.37
CA ILE A 22 -2.55 18.77 12.53
C ILE A 22 -2.57 19.87 11.48
N VAL A 23 -3.69 20.06 10.78
CA VAL A 23 -3.84 21.11 9.76
C VAL A 23 -3.68 22.51 10.36
N LYS A 24 -4.27 22.76 11.53
CA LYS A 24 -4.26 24.09 12.17
C LYS A 24 -2.94 24.42 12.86
N ASN A 25 -2.26 23.44 13.46
CA ASN A 25 -1.13 23.69 14.36
C ASN A 25 0.21 23.14 13.86
N LEU A 26 0.21 21.97 13.20
CA LEU A 26 1.44 21.25 12.83
C LEU A 26 1.82 21.42 11.36
N CYS A 27 0.88 21.82 10.50
CA CYS A 27 1.14 22.07 9.08
C CYS A 27 2.03 23.30 8.90
N GLU A 28 3.16 23.13 8.20
CA GLU A 28 4.11 24.21 7.88
C GLU A 28 3.54 25.20 6.87
N ASN A 29 2.78 24.70 5.89
CA ASN A 29 2.18 25.51 4.83
C ASN A 29 0.78 26.04 5.19
N ARG A 30 0.42 26.08 6.49
CA ARG A 30 -0.91 26.53 6.94
C ARG A 30 -1.24 27.98 6.59
N ASN A 31 -0.21 28.83 6.45
CA ASN A 31 -0.35 30.26 6.13
C ASN A 31 -0.33 30.54 4.62
N VAL A 32 -0.08 29.52 3.79
CA VAL A 32 -0.05 29.68 2.33
C VAL A 32 -1.49 29.58 1.82
N PRO A 33 -2.06 30.67 1.26
CA PRO A 33 -3.41 30.65 0.71
C PRO A 33 -3.50 29.60 -0.41
N GLN A 34 -4.62 28.88 -0.47
CA GLN A 34 -4.87 27.80 -1.45
C GLN A 34 -3.89 26.60 -1.38
N SER A 35 -3.15 26.42 -0.28
CA SER A 35 -2.27 25.25 -0.14
C SER A 35 -3.03 23.91 -0.13
N THR A 36 -2.53 22.95 -0.92
CA THR A 36 -2.98 21.55 -0.96
C THR A 36 -2.30 20.67 0.08
N CYS A 37 -1.40 21.24 0.92
CA CYS A 37 -0.63 20.50 1.90
C CYS A 37 -1.53 19.84 2.94
N LYS A 38 -2.43 20.59 3.59
CA LYS A 38 -3.42 20.05 4.54
C LYS A 38 -2.84 19.05 5.56
N GLY A 39 -1.64 19.31 6.07
CA GLY A 39 -0.97 18.43 7.04
C GLY A 39 -0.16 17.26 6.45
N LYS A 40 -0.13 17.07 5.13
CA LYS A 40 0.69 16.04 4.46
C LYS A 40 2.18 16.14 4.78
N CYS A 41 2.71 17.37 4.88
CA CYS A 41 4.11 17.60 5.28
C CYS A 41 4.45 17.00 6.65
N TYR A 42 3.52 17.04 7.61
CA TYR A 42 3.70 16.45 8.93
C TYR A 42 3.68 14.91 8.84
N VAL A 43 2.73 14.35 8.09
CA VAL A 43 2.60 12.90 7.87
C VAL A 43 3.86 12.34 7.23
N GLU A 44 4.37 12.97 6.18
CA GLU A 44 5.62 12.57 5.51
C GLU A 44 6.81 12.55 6.47
N LYS A 45 6.92 13.54 7.36
CA LYS A 45 7.99 13.59 8.37
C LYS A 45 7.86 12.46 9.39
N GLU A 46 6.65 12.14 9.85
CA GLU A 46 6.42 11.03 10.77
C GLU A 46 6.70 9.67 10.10
N LEU A 47 6.34 9.48 8.82
CA LEU A 47 6.68 8.27 8.08
C LEU A 47 8.19 8.09 7.92
N ALA A 48 8.93 9.17 7.60
CA ALA A 48 10.38 9.12 7.46
C ALA A 48 11.11 8.80 8.78
N LYS A 49 10.54 9.18 9.94
CA LYS A 49 11.08 8.80 11.25
C LYS A 49 10.96 7.30 11.50
N THR A 50 9.85 6.70 11.09
CA THR A 50 9.62 5.26 11.20
C THR A 50 10.66 4.46 10.41
N GLU A 51 11.03 4.92 9.22
CA GLU A 51 12.06 4.29 8.40
C GLU A 51 13.45 4.34 9.08
N LYS A 52 13.82 5.51 9.61
CA LYS A 52 15.08 5.72 10.33
C LYS A 52 15.16 4.94 11.66
N GLN A 53 14.04 4.72 12.34
CA GLN A 53 14.02 3.94 13.59
C GLN A 53 14.19 2.43 13.34
N SER A 54 13.98 1.97 12.10
CA SER A 54 14.27 0.58 11.71
C SER A 54 15.77 0.26 11.72
N SER A 55 16.66 1.25 11.56
CA SER A 55 18.11 1.03 11.54
C SER A 55 18.78 1.07 12.92
N SER A 56 18.10 1.58 13.96
CA SER A 56 18.60 1.62 15.34
C SER A 56 18.00 0.56 16.26
N SER A 57 17.09 -0.28 15.74
CA SER A 57 16.67 -1.50 16.42
C SER A 57 17.77 -2.56 16.25
N PRO A 58 18.13 -3.36 17.28
CA PRO A 58 19.08 -4.44 17.07
C PRO A 58 18.54 -5.32 15.96
N THR A 59 19.34 -5.51 14.91
CA THR A 59 19.03 -6.41 13.80
C THR A 59 18.80 -7.79 14.41
N ILE A 60 17.55 -8.16 14.64
CA ILE A 60 17.22 -9.56 14.85
C ILE A 60 17.45 -10.20 13.49
N LYS A 61 18.65 -10.76 13.32
CA LYS A 61 18.97 -11.62 12.18
C LYS A 61 18.07 -12.84 12.32
N ILE A 62 16.89 -12.78 11.71
CA ILE A 62 16.07 -13.97 11.49
C ILE A 62 16.80 -14.73 10.39
N ALA A 63 17.74 -15.59 10.79
CA ALA A 63 18.32 -16.57 9.90
C ALA A 63 17.17 -17.51 9.48
N GLY A 64 16.77 -17.42 8.20
CA GLY A 64 15.81 -18.35 7.60
C GLY A 64 14.37 -17.86 7.55
N LEU A 65 14.10 -16.75 6.86
CA LEU A 65 12.76 -16.52 6.32
C LEU A 65 12.85 -16.31 4.81
N ASP A 66 12.94 -17.42 4.07
CA ASP A 66 12.50 -17.43 2.68
C ASP A 66 11.00 -17.16 2.69
N VAL A 67 10.61 -15.90 2.45
CA VAL A 67 9.20 -15.52 2.30
C VAL A 67 8.75 -16.05 0.94
N PHE A 68 8.22 -17.27 0.94
CA PHE A 68 7.42 -17.78 -0.16
C PHE A 68 6.09 -17.02 -0.15
N VAL A 69 5.94 -16.06 -1.08
CA VAL A 69 4.64 -15.44 -1.35
C VAL A 69 3.81 -16.46 -2.14
N SER A 70 2.89 -17.15 -1.47
CA SER A 70 1.94 -18.05 -2.13
C SER A 70 0.99 -17.24 -3.02
N HIS A 71 0.65 -17.78 -4.20
CA HIS A 71 -0.29 -17.18 -5.16
C HIS A 71 -1.68 -16.90 -4.57
N ASP A 72 -2.03 -17.53 -3.45
CA ASP A 72 -3.32 -17.38 -2.78
C ASP A 72 -3.56 -15.96 -2.22
N ILE A 73 -2.50 -15.19 -1.93
CA ILE A 73 -2.65 -13.80 -1.44
C ILE A 73 -3.13 -12.88 -2.59
N LEU A 74 -2.79 -13.21 -3.85
CA LEU A 74 -3.20 -12.43 -5.02
C LEU A 74 -4.64 -12.72 -5.46
N SER A 75 -5.16 -13.93 -5.20
CA SER A 75 -6.56 -14.26 -5.55
C SER A 75 -7.55 -13.41 -4.75
N PHE A 76 -7.20 -13.03 -3.51
CA PHE A 76 -8.05 -12.19 -2.67
C PHE A 76 -8.25 -10.77 -3.23
N ILE A 77 -7.26 -10.22 -3.96
CA ILE A 77 -7.38 -8.90 -4.60
C ILE A 77 -8.36 -8.96 -5.79
N SER A 78 -8.42 -10.11 -6.47
CA SER A 78 -9.31 -10.33 -7.63
C SER A 78 -10.79 -10.47 -7.24
N HIS A 79 -11.10 -10.73 -5.97
CA HIS A 79 -12.48 -10.83 -5.47
C HIS A 79 -13.02 -9.52 -4.88
N PHE A 80 -12.28 -8.41 -5.00
CA PHE A 80 -12.82 -7.09 -4.67
C PHE A 80 -13.85 -6.72 -5.75
N ASN A 81 -15.11 -7.10 -5.54
CA ASN A 81 -16.25 -6.57 -6.29
C ASN A 81 -16.46 -5.11 -5.85
N PRO A 82 -16.22 -4.10 -6.68
CA PRO A 82 -16.73 -2.76 -6.41
C PRO A 82 -18.21 -2.72 -6.79
N GLU A 83 -19.08 -3.38 -6.03
CA GLU A 83 -20.52 -3.13 -6.17
C GLU A 83 -20.89 -1.83 -5.46
N SER A 84 -20.84 -0.73 -6.22
CA SER A 84 -22.02 0.10 -6.53
C SER A 84 -21.60 1.50 -7.02
N PHE A 85 -21.32 1.62 -8.31
CA PHE A 85 -21.51 2.88 -9.03
C PHE A 85 -22.42 2.62 -10.24
N SER A 86 -23.68 3.01 -10.05
CA SER A 86 -24.73 3.35 -11.02
C SER A 86 -24.58 2.92 -12.49
N GLU A 87 -25.54 2.09 -12.91
CA GLU A 87 -26.14 1.89 -14.24
C GLU A 87 -25.55 2.67 -15.43
N ILE A 88 -24.96 1.94 -16.40
CA ILE A 88 -25.14 2.15 -17.85
C ILE A 88 -25.03 0.77 -18.55
N PRO A 89 -25.98 0.34 -19.39
CA PRO A 89 -25.87 -0.90 -20.15
C PRO A 89 -25.26 -0.61 -21.52
N ASP A 90 -24.04 -1.08 -21.79
CA ASP A 90 -23.68 -1.41 -23.17
C ASP A 90 -22.69 -2.56 -23.26
N SER A 91 -22.99 -3.42 -24.23
CA SER A 91 -22.43 -4.70 -24.62
C SER A 91 -20.93 -4.90 -24.37
N SER A 92 -20.58 -5.80 -23.45
CA SER A 92 -19.22 -6.33 -23.33
C SER A 92 -19.20 -7.82 -23.69
N TYR A 93 -18.79 -8.11 -24.92
CA TYR A 93 -18.41 -9.46 -25.36
C TYR A 93 -17.15 -9.88 -24.60
N PHE A 94 -17.31 -10.57 -23.47
CA PHE A 94 -16.19 -11.09 -22.69
C PHE A 94 -15.60 -12.32 -23.41
N ASN A 95 -14.62 -12.11 -24.28
CA ASN A 95 -13.77 -13.18 -24.77
C ASN A 95 -12.79 -13.58 -23.65
N SER A 96 -13.13 -14.61 -22.88
CA SER A 96 -12.22 -15.26 -21.94
C SER A 96 -11.26 -16.19 -22.70
N HIS A 97 -10.36 -15.62 -23.50
CA HIS A 97 -9.22 -16.38 -24.00
C HIS A 97 -8.16 -16.47 -22.90
N SER A 98 -8.21 -17.54 -22.11
CA SER A 98 -7.10 -17.92 -21.25
C SER A 98 -5.98 -18.48 -22.13
N SER A 99 -4.96 -17.67 -22.42
CA SER A 99 -3.74 -18.18 -23.02
C SER A 99 -2.99 -19.02 -21.97
N GLU A 100 -2.88 -20.33 -22.20
CA GLU A 100 -2.08 -21.26 -21.39
C GLU A 100 -0.57 -20.93 -21.39
N TYR A 101 -0.17 -19.87 -22.09
CA TYR A 101 1.21 -19.40 -22.14
C TYR A 101 1.76 -19.04 -20.76
N PHE A 102 0.91 -18.56 -19.84
CA PHE A 102 1.32 -18.24 -18.47
C PHE A 102 1.55 -19.47 -17.57
N SER A 103 1.13 -20.66 -18.01
CA SER A 103 1.26 -21.90 -17.24
C SER A 103 2.61 -22.60 -17.44
N ARG A 104 3.49 -22.08 -18.30
CA ARG A 104 4.78 -22.71 -18.60
C ARG A 104 5.95 -21.87 -18.08
N ILE A 105 6.82 -22.52 -17.31
CA ILE A 105 8.13 -21.98 -16.94
C ILE A 105 8.92 -21.79 -18.23
N PHE A 106 9.43 -20.58 -18.46
CA PHE A 106 10.24 -20.29 -19.63
C PHE A 106 11.57 -21.05 -19.52
N HIS A 107 11.91 -21.84 -20.54
CA HIS A 107 13.20 -22.53 -20.63
C HIS A 107 13.99 -21.95 -21.81
N PRO A 108 15.29 -21.65 -21.63
CA PRO A 108 16.14 -21.25 -22.75
C PRO A 108 16.26 -22.39 -23.76
N PRO A 109 16.50 -22.10 -25.06
CA PRO A 109 16.67 -23.13 -26.07
C PRO A 109 17.88 -24.00 -25.73
N LEU A 110 17.67 -25.31 -25.75
CA LEU A 110 18.73 -26.29 -25.58
C LEU A 110 19.55 -26.32 -26.88
N ALA A 111 20.87 -26.20 -26.74
CA ALA A 111 21.85 -26.34 -27.83
C ALA A 111 22.17 -27.81 -28.12
#